data_AF-A0A3N4PTX2-F1
#
_entry.id   AF-A0A3N4PTX2-F1
#
_cell.length_a   1.000
_cell.length_b   1.000
_cell.length_c   1.000
_cell.angle_alpha   90.00
_cell.angle_beta   90.00
_cell.angle_gamma   90.00
#
_symmetry.space_group_name_H-M   'P 1'
#
loop_
_entity.id
_entity.type
_entity.pdbx_description
1 polymer ?
#
loop_
_entity_poly.entity_id
_entity_poly.type
_entity_poly.pdbx_seq_one_letter_code
_entity_poly.pdbx_strand_id
1 'polypeptide(L)'
;MWAWRQPFIPCCYPIIYKKNVNMRGLFLLLLLLAATGQDHSAQTKKQGSPATAGGADRYDKLKVDTNYRFMSMESIGAYFSERLQELKRLKETGAGVNVDSVYHEYGFDLNRCRIKYLERNAKDMHNFRHLLYLTQDSRLEHGRLQALFNTYPESVRKTPLGEQVFRNLNRAENTLEKPKIARLLEYEFKSVNGNAFRIGEVRNPYILIDFWASWCGPCIMENRGLLELYGAMDTSVVRVIGVSLDVDAGKWKNVIARERYPWTNVADLKGWESPIAKLLQINGIPLKLLVDKDLNLVKYNPDVPYLRKKFTK
;
A
#
# COMPACT_ATOMS: atom_id res chain seq x y z
N MET A 1 35.86 -13.68 -24.69
CA MET A 1 35.79 -13.14 -23.31
C MET A 1 35.50 -11.65 -23.40
N TRP A 2 34.86 -11.07 -22.38
CA TRP A 2 34.49 -9.65 -22.16
C TRP A 2 32.97 -9.47 -22.04
N ALA A 3 32.47 -9.83 -20.85
CA ALA A 3 31.12 -9.53 -20.41
C ALA A 3 31.10 -8.14 -19.75
N TRP A 4 30.35 -7.22 -20.33
CA TRP A 4 30.00 -5.94 -19.71
C TRP A 4 29.06 -6.19 -18.52
N ARG A 5 29.54 -5.95 -17.30
CA ARG A 5 28.69 -5.85 -16.10
C ARG A 5 27.92 -4.53 -16.15
N GLN A 6 26.59 -4.62 -16.22
CA GLN A 6 25.69 -3.49 -16.02
C GLN A 6 25.86 -2.90 -14.60
N PRO A 7 25.73 -1.58 -14.41
CA PRO A 7 25.89 -0.96 -13.10
C PRO A 7 24.72 -1.32 -12.18
N PHE A 8 25.06 -1.69 -10.94
CA PHE A 8 24.13 -1.85 -9.83
C PHE A 8 23.31 -0.56 -9.63
N ILE A 9 22.00 -0.62 -9.81
CA ILE A 9 21.07 0.43 -9.37
C ILE A 9 20.66 0.10 -7.92
N PRO A 10 21.00 0.93 -6.91
CA PRO A 10 20.63 0.66 -5.51
C PRO A 10 19.12 0.84 -5.28
N CYS A 11 18.54 -0.07 -4.48
CA CYS A 11 17.09 -0.27 -4.30
C CYS A 11 16.33 0.79 -3.47
N CYS A 12 16.96 1.86 -2.98
CA CYS A 12 16.29 2.91 -2.22
C CYS A 12 17.05 4.23 -2.42
N TYR A 13 16.41 5.22 -3.05
CA TYR A 13 16.88 6.61 -2.94
C TYR A 13 16.36 7.16 -1.61
N PRO A 14 17.20 7.74 -0.74
CA PRO A 14 16.71 8.55 0.36
C PRO A 14 16.10 9.84 -0.21
N ILE A 15 14.82 10.08 0.03
CA ILE A 15 14.24 11.42 -0.20
C ILE A 15 14.77 12.31 0.91
N ILE A 16 15.79 13.10 0.60
CA ILE A 16 16.24 14.20 1.46
C ILE A 16 15.14 15.28 1.40
N TYR A 17 14.36 15.41 2.48
CA TYR A 17 13.53 16.59 2.67
C TYR A 17 14.45 17.80 2.93
N LYS A 18 14.56 18.70 1.96
CA LYS A 18 15.10 20.05 2.18
C LYS A 18 14.20 20.77 3.20
N LYS A 19 14.72 20.98 4.42
CA LYS A 19 14.13 21.86 5.42
C LYS A 19 14.10 23.29 4.88
N ASN A 20 12.91 23.89 4.82
CA ASN A 20 12.73 25.34 4.82
C ASN A 20 11.58 25.66 5.78
N VAL A 21 11.86 25.66 7.09
CA VAL A 21 11.07 26.39 8.08
C VAL A 21 12.04 26.97 9.11
N ASN A 22 11.91 28.28 9.30
CA ASN A 22 12.76 29.21 10.04
C ASN A 22 12.70 28.93 11.56
N MET A 23 13.85 28.68 12.22
CA MET A 23 13.95 28.59 13.69
C MET A 23 14.66 29.82 14.25
N ARG A 24 13.99 30.56 15.14
CA ARG A 24 14.57 31.55 16.05
C ARG A 24 14.33 31.14 17.50
N GLY A 25 15.38 31.19 18.34
CA GLY A 25 15.33 31.16 19.81
C GLY A 25 16.03 29.94 20.45
N LEU A 26 17.37 29.97 20.55
CA LEU A 26 18.19 30.07 21.79
C LEU A 26 18.22 28.80 22.70
N PHE A 27 19.33 28.03 22.77
CA PHE A 27 20.50 28.16 23.69
C PHE A 27 20.09 28.01 25.18
N LEU A 28 20.52 27.06 26.01
CA LEU A 28 21.85 26.65 26.55
C LEU A 28 21.57 25.44 27.51
N LEU A 29 22.47 24.58 28.02
CA LEU A 29 23.86 24.18 27.79
C LEU A 29 24.23 23.24 28.99
N LEU A 30 24.79 22.05 28.73
CA LEU A 30 25.74 21.29 29.60
C LEU A 30 25.24 20.75 30.97
N LEU A 31 25.74 19.70 31.64
CA LEU A 31 26.85 18.72 31.58
C LEU A 31 26.53 17.63 32.63
N LEU A 32 26.62 16.33 32.34
CA LEU A 32 27.70 15.36 32.69
C LEU A 32 27.82 14.90 34.17
N LEU A 33 28.03 13.57 34.30
CA LEU A 33 28.59 12.77 35.42
C LEU A 33 27.65 12.49 36.62
N ALA A 34 27.62 11.32 37.26
CA ALA A 34 28.45 10.12 37.23
C ALA A 34 27.65 8.91 37.75
N ALA A 35 28.23 7.72 37.53
CA ALA A 35 27.83 6.42 38.04
C ALA A 35 27.68 6.37 39.57
N THR A 36 26.72 5.58 40.05
CA THR A 36 26.92 4.33 40.83
C THR A 36 25.60 3.92 41.53
N GLY A 37 25.34 2.62 41.61
CA GLY A 37 24.76 1.99 42.81
C GLY A 37 23.24 2.02 43.05
N GLN A 38 22.62 0.83 42.87
CA GLN A 38 21.62 0.19 43.74
C GLN A 38 20.28 0.86 44.12
N ASP A 39 19.22 0.20 43.64
CA ASP A 39 18.05 -0.36 44.33
C ASP A 39 17.21 0.37 45.41
N HIS A 40 15.90 0.23 45.19
CA HIS A 40 14.76 0.14 46.12
C HIS A 40 14.40 1.32 47.05
N SER A 41 13.26 1.99 46.77
CA SER A 41 12.00 1.89 47.56
C SER A 41 11.09 3.14 47.46
N ALA A 42 9.78 2.83 47.44
CA ALA A 42 8.56 3.59 47.77
C ALA A 42 8.52 5.14 47.90
N GLN A 43 7.65 5.72 47.05
CA GLN A 43 6.57 6.72 47.31
C GLN A 43 6.81 7.95 48.23
N THR A 44 6.65 9.18 47.69
CA THR A 44 5.41 10.01 47.85
C THR A 44 5.50 11.42 47.19
N LYS A 45 4.47 11.73 46.38
CA LYS A 45 3.81 12.99 45.98
C LYS A 45 4.50 14.38 46.15
N LYS A 46 4.64 15.15 45.05
CA LYS A 46 3.73 16.26 44.60
C LYS A 46 4.25 17.02 43.36
N GLN A 47 3.35 17.18 42.39
CA GLN A 47 3.14 18.22 41.36
C GLN A 47 4.32 19.04 40.78
N GLY A 48 4.42 19.01 39.44
CA GLY A 48 5.06 20.02 38.60
C GLY A 48 5.52 19.44 37.27
N SER A 49 4.69 19.51 36.22
CA SER A 49 5.12 19.20 34.85
C SER A 49 6.22 20.16 34.41
N PRO A 50 7.23 19.66 33.68
CA PRO A 50 7.52 20.23 32.38
C PRO A 50 7.51 19.13 31.31
N ALA A 51 6.71 19.36 30.27
CA ALA A 51 6.80 18.62 29.03
C ALA A 51 8.22 18.77 28.47
N THR A 52 9.00 17.70 28.45
CA THR A 52 10.32 17.68 27.81
C THR A 52 10.22 17.03 26.44
N ALA A 53 10.87 17.71 25.49
CA ALA A 53 10.96 17.44 24.06
C ALA A 53 11.66 16.11 23.72
N GLY A 54 11.10 14.97 24.16
CA GLY A 54 11.63 13.62 23.90
C GLY A 54 10.88 12.81 22.84
N GLY A 55 9.78 13.36 22.30
CA GLY A 55 8.94 12.66 21.30
C GLY A 55 9.55 12.66 19.91
N ALA A 56 9.93 13.83 19.39
CA ALA A 56 10.32 13.99 17.98
C ALA A 56 11.60 13.22 17.59
N ASP A 57 12.58 13.14 18.48
CA ASP A 57 13.90 12.53 18.20
C ASP A 57 13.85 10.99 18.17
N ARG A 58 12.82 10.37 18.78
CA ARG A 58 12.63 8.92 18.78
C ARG A 58 12.03 8.40 17.47
N TYR A 59 11.28 9.24 16.74
CA TYR A 59 10.69 8.89 15.43
C TYR A 59 11.70 8.92 14.28
N ASP A 60 12.73 9.77 14.34
CA ASP A 60 13.77 9.81 13.30
C ASP A 60 14.60 8.50 13.24
N LYS A 61 14.59 7.70 14.32
CA LYS A 61 15.20 6.36 14.43
C LYS A 61 14.27 5.21 14.01
N LEU A 62 13.02 5.48 13.66
CA LEU A 62 12.06 4.52 13.11
C LEU A 62 12.12 4.44 11.57
N LYS A 63 13.03 5.19 10.92
CA LYS A 63 13.33 5.03 9.50
C LYS A 63 13.70 3.58 9.20
N VAL A 64 12.94 2.99 8.29
CA VAL A 64 13.09 1.63 7.75
C VAL A 64 14.54 1.43 7.33
N ASP A 65 15.30 0.64 8.10
CA ASP A 65 16.72 0.38 7.82
C ASP A 65 16.85 -0.45 6.54
N THR A 66 17.22 0.21 5.44
CA THR A 66 17.30 -0.40 4.10
C THR A 66 18.32 -1.54 3.95
N ASN A 67 19.01 -1.94 5.02
CA ASN A 67 19.94 -3.07 5.07
C ASN A 67 19.30 -4.48 5.00
N TYR A 68 18.00 -4.60 4.67
CA TYR A 68 17.23 -5.86 4.52
C TYR A 68 17.75 -6.89 3.49
N ARG A 69 18.99 -6.77 3.02
CA ARG A 69 19.50 -7.55 1.89
C ARG A 69 19.79 -9.02 2.24
N PHE A 70 19.81 -9.43 3.51
CA PHE A 70 20.27 -10.77 3.94
C PHE A 70 19.58 -11.41 5.17
N MET A 71 18.32 -11.08 5.51
CA MET A 71 17.65 -11.64 6.69
C MET A 71 16.76 -12.86 6.35
N SER A 72 16.79 -13.90 7.19
CA SER A 72 15.85 -15.04 7.12
C SER A 72 14.43 -14.58 7.47
N MET A 73 13.41 -15.37 7.13
CA MET A 73 12.01 -15.05 7.46
C MET A 73 11.76 -14.93 8.98
N GLU A 74 12.51 -15.65 9.80
CA GLU A 74 12.47 -15.56 11.26
C GLU A 74 13.07 -14.24 11.75
N SER A 75 14.22 -13.84 11.20
CA SER A 75 14.84 -12.55 11.51
C SER A 75 13.96 -11.37 11.06
N ILE A 76 13.30 -11.49 9.91
CA ILE A 76 12.29 -10.53 9.47
C ILE A 76 11.15 -10.47 10.50
N GLY A 77 10.58 -11.61 10.91
CA GLY A 77 9.52 -11.65 11.91
C GLY A 77 9.91 -10.99 13.25
N ALA A 78 11.09 -11.31 13.76
CA ALA A 78 11.61 -10.78 15.02
C ALA A 78 11.78 -9.25 14.98
N TYR A 79 12.45 -8.73 13.94
CA TYR A 79 12.67 -7.30 13.76
C TYR A 79 11.36 -6.49 13.76
N PHE A 80 10.36 -6.96 13.01
CA PHE A 80 9.07 -6.27 12.94
C PHE A 80 8.31 -6.38 14.26
N SER A 81 8.39 -7.52 14.97
CA SER A 81 7.74 -7.68 16.27
C SER A 81 8.27 -6.70 17.32
N GLU A 82 9.60 -6.47 17.34
CA GLU A 82 10.25 -5.52 18.24
C GLU A 82 9.80 -4.07 17.95
N ARG A 83 9.73 -3.70 16.66
CA ARG A 83 9.26 -2.36 16.25
C ARG A 83 7.79 -2.12 16.57
N LEU A 84 6.93 -3.13 16.42
CA LEU A 84 5.51 -3.02 16.79
C LEU A 84 5.32 -2.85 18.30
N GLN A 85 6.15 -3.52 19.12
CA GLN A 85 6.16 -3.33 20.57
C GLN A 85 6.58 -1.91 20.95
N GLU A 86 7.63 -1.36 20.32
CA GLU A 86 8.04 0.02 20.59
C GLU A 86 6.95 1.04 20.19
N LEU A 87 6.26 0.81 19.07
CA LEU A 87 5.13 1.66 18.65
C LEU A 87 3.95 1.62 19.63
N LYS A 88 3.64 0.44 20.19
CA LYS A 88 2.63 0.29 21.26
C LYS A 88 3.03 1.11 22.49
N ARG A 89 4.29 0.98 22.92
CA ARG A 89 4.82 1.71 24.07
C ARG A 89 4.73 3.22 23.86
N LEU A 90 5.03 3.71 22.65
CA LEU A 90 4.91 5.13 22.31
C LEU A 90 3.45 5.64 22.34
N LYS A 91 2.47 4.81 21.95
CA LYS A 91 1.04 5.13 22.11
C LYS A 91 0.67 5.36 23.57
N GLU A 92 1.13 4.47 24.44
CA GLU A 92 0.83 4.51 25.88
C GLU A 92 1.43 5.73 26.57
N THR A 93 2.53 6.27 26.05
CA THR A 93 3.15 7.50 26.57
C THR A 93 2.43 8.81 26.18
N GLY A 94 1.31 8.75 25.47
CA GLY A 94 0.54 9.93 25.07
C GLY A 94 1.20 10.77 23.96
N ALA A 95 2.25 10.24 23.32
CA ALA A 95 2.76 10.84 22.09
C ALA A 95 1.64 10.78 21.04
N GLY A 96 1.34 11.91 20.40
CA GLY A 96 0.25 12.07 19.41
C GLY A 96 0.44 11.29 18.11
N VAL A 97 0.92 10.05 18.19
CA VAL A 97 1.13 9.15 17.06
C VAL A 97 -0.19 8.50 16.72
N ASN A 98 -0.58 8.64 15.46
CA ASN A 98 -1.61 7.80 14.89
C ASN A 98 -1.01 6.39 14.65
N VAL A 99 -1.02 5.61 15.71
CA VAL A 99 -0.43 4.27 15.76
C VAL A 99 -1.06 3.37 14.71
N ASP A 100 -2.35 3.52 14.43
CA ASP A 100 -3.04 2.70 13.43
C ASP A 100 -2.47 2.96 12.02
N SER A 101 -2.20 4.22 11.65
CA SER A 101 -1.51 4.56 10.39
C SER A 101 -0.13 3.90 10.29
N VAL A 102 0.61 3.89 11.40
CA VAL A 102 1.97 3.32 11.44
C VAL A 102 1.91 1.79 11.35
N TYR A 103 0.99 1.13 12.06
CA TYR A 103 0.74 -0.31 11.94
C TYR A 103 0.43 -0.71 10.50
N HIS A 104 -0.38 0.08 9.79
CA HIS A 104 -0.72 -0.18 8.40
C HIS A 104 0.50 -0.07 7.47
N GLU A 105 1.35 0.95 7.65
CA GLU A 105 2.56 1.17 6.86
C GLU A 105 3.61 0.07 7.09
N TYR A 106 3.89 -0.28 8.35
CA TYR A 106 4.87 -1.33 8.69
C TYR A 106 4.43 -2.73 8.22
N GLY A 107 3.14 -3.07 8.36
CA GLY A 107 2.63 -4.35 7.87
C GLY A 107 2.76 -4.49 6.35
N PHE A 108 2.60 -3.38 5.62
CA PHE A 108 2.77 -3.36 4.17
C PHE A 108 4.23 -3.53 3.75
N ASP A 109 5.16 -2.86 4.46
CA ASP A 109 6.61 -2.99 4.20
C ASP A 109 7.14 -4.38 4.49
N LEU A 110 6.67 -5.00 5.57
CA LEU A 110 6.96 -6.40 5.89
C LEU A 110 6.55 -7.32 4.74
N ASN A 111 5.33 -7.16 4.23
CA ASN A 111 4.82 -8.00 3.16
C ASN A 111 5.57 -7.75 1.83
N ARG A 112 6.01 -6.52 1.53
CA ARG A 112 6.91 -6.26 0.39
C ARG A 112 8.25 -7.00 0.53
N CYS A 113 8.83 -7.02 1.73
CA CYS A 113 10.07 -7.76 1.99
C CYS A 113 9.86 -9.27 1.83
N ARG A 114 8.75 -9.80 2.35
CA ARG A 114 8.36 -11.20 2.23
C ARG A 114 8.15 -11.60 0.77
N ILE A 115 7.49 -10.78 -0.05
CA ILE A 115 7.35 -11.03 -1.50
C ILE A 115 8.71 -11.14 -2.18
N LYS A 116 9.62 -10.17 -1.98
CA LYS A 116 10.97 -10.22 -2.58
C LYS A 116 11.78 -11.42 -2.11
N TYR A 117 11.63 -11.82 -0.86
CA TYR A 117 12.24 -13.04 -0.33
C TYR A 117 11.70 -14.28 -1.05
N LEU A 118 10.37 -14.39 -1.19
CA LEU A 118 9.74 -15.48 -1.92
C LEU A 118 10.17 -15.52 -3.39
N GLU A 119 10.27 -14.39 -4.08
CA GLU A 119 10.72 -14.35 -5.49
C GLU A 119 12.12 -14.93 -5.68
N ARG A 120 12.99 -14.77 -4.68
CA ARG A 120 14.37 -15.29 -4.71
C ARG A 120 14.48 -16.74 -4.25
N ASN A 121 13.51 -17.20 -3.46
CA ASN A 121 13.54 -18.50 -2.77
C ASN A 121 12.30 -19.37 -3.06
N ALA A 122 11.59 -19.11 -4.16
CA ALA A 122 10.30 -19.75 -4.49
C ALA A 122 10.40 -21.28 -4.68
N LYS A 123 11.61 -21.81 -4.81
CA LYS A 123 11.87 -23.26 -4.93
C LYS A 123 11.83 -23.99 -3.59
N ASP A 124 11.86 -23.28 -2.46
CA ASP A 124 11.77 -23.90 -1.14
C ASP A 124 10.31 -23.97 -0.67
N MET A 125 9.83 -25.19 -0.52
CA MET A 125 8.43 -25.50 -0.22
C MET A 125 8.00 -25.06 1.18
N HIS A 126 8.93 -24.91 2.13
CA HIS A 126 8.62 -24.40 3.47
C HIS A 126 8.11 -22.95 3.41
N ASN A 127 8.50 -22.23 2.37
CA ASN A 127 8.10 -20.85 2.17
C ASN A 127 6.69 -20.70 1.56
N PHE A 128 6.08 -21.78 1.05
CA PHE A 128 4.76 -21.73 0.43
C PHE A 128 3.66 -21.25 1.39
N ARG A 129 3.77 -21.59 2.68
CA ARG A 129 2.83 -21.14 3.72
C ARG A 129 2.81 -19.61 3.87
N HIS A 130 3.90 -18.92 3.55
CA HIS A 130 3.93 -17.47 3.53
C HIS A 130 3.03 -16.86 2.47
N LEU A 131 2.82 -17.58 1.35
CA LEU A 131 1.91 -17.13 0.31
C LEU A 131 0.48 -17.04 0.85
N LEU A 132 0.04 -18.02 1.66
CA LEU A 132 -1.27 -17.96 2.33
C LEU A 132 -1.43 -16.68 3.15
N TYR A 133 -0.44 -16.31 3.96
CA TYR A 133 -0.49 -15.07 4.74
C TYR A 133 -0.53 -13.83 3.85
N LEU A 134 0.23 -13.83 2.75
CA LEU A 134 0.21 -12.71 1.80
C LEU A 134 -1.14 -12.60 1.09
N THR A 135 -1.79 -13.72 0.76
CA THR A 135 -3.13 -13.69 0.11
C THR A 135 -4.25 -13.14 1.01
N GLN A 136 -4.01 -12.99 2.31
CA GLN A 136 -4.96 -12.38 3.23
C GLN A 136 -4.85 -10.85 3.22
N ASP A 137 -3.75 -10.30 2.71
CA ASP A 137 -3.54 -8.86 2.61
C ASP A 137 -4.01 -8.36 1.25
N SER A 138 -5.23 -7.81 1.23
CA SER A 138 -5.91 -7.24 0.07
C SER A 138 -5.14 -6.08 -0.59
N ARG A 139 -4.15 -5.49 0.08
CA ARG A 139 -3.34 -4.38 -0.42
C ARG A 139 -2.19 -4.83 -1.33
N LEU A 140 -1.86 -6.12 -1.33
CA LEU A 140 -0.73 -6.64 -2.10
C LEU A 140 -1.11 -6.87 -3.56
N GLU A 141 -0.11 -6.72 -4.43
CA GLU A 141 -0.24 -6.93 -5.87
C GLU A 141 -0.62 -8.38 -6.18
N HIS A 142 -1.91 -8.64 -6.38
CA HIS A 142 -2.46 -9.99 -6.57
C HIS A 142 -1.84 -10.67 -7.79
N GLY A 143 -1.59 -9.94 -8.88
CA GLY A 143 -0.90 -10.46 -10.05
C GLY A 143 0.49 -11.02 -9.73
N ARG A 144 1.23 -10.31 -8.88
CA ARG A 144 2.56 -10.73 -8.41
C ARG A 144 2.51 -11.93 -7.47
N LEU A 145 1.52 -11.98 -6.57
CA LEU A 145 1.27 -13.16 -5.74
C LEU A 145 0.84 -14.38 -6.57
N GLN A 146 0.06 -14.17 -7.63
CA GLN A 146 -0.35 -15.20 -8.58
C GLN A 146 0.84 -15.70 -9.40
N ALA A 147 1.71 -14.80 -9.86
CA ALA A 147 2.96 -15.16 -10.53
C ALA A 147 3.83 -16.03 -9.60
N LEU A 148 4.01 -15.60 -8.35
CA LEU A 148 4.69 -16.39 -7.32
C LEU A 148 4.04 -17.76 -7.12
N PHE A 149 2.71 -17.83 -6.93
CA PHE A 149 1.97 -19.08 -6.82
C PHE A 149 2.29 -20.03 -7.97
N ASN A 150 2.26 -19.52 -9.21
CA ASN A 150 2.50 -20.29 -10.42
C ASN A 150 3.94 -20.81 -10.56
N THR A 151 4.91 -20.25 -9.82
CA THR A 151 6.28 -20.79 -9.78
C THR A 151 6.42 -22.06 -8.94
N TYR A 152 5.47 -22.35 -8.04
CA TYR A 152 5.50 -23.57 -7.23
C TYR A 152 5.05 -24.79 -8.06
N PRO A 153 5.65 -25.98 -7.85
CA PRO A 153 5.25 -27.22 -8.52
C PRO A 153 3.76 -27.51 -8.34
N GLU A 154 3.19 -28.19 -9.33
CA GLU A 154 1.78 -28.57 -9.32
C GLU A 154 1.41 -29.41 -8.08
N SER A 155 2.32 -30.30 -7.64
CA SER A 155 2.14 -31.11 -6.43
C SER A 155 1.92 -30.27 -5.17
N VAL A 156 2.48 -29.06 -5.10
CA VAL A 156 2.31 -28.13 -3.98
C VAL A 156 1.04 -27.30 -4.16
N ARG A 157 0.78 -26.82 -5.38
CA ARG A 157 -0.43 -26.03 -5.71
C ARG A 157 -1.73 -26.82 -5.53
N LYS A 158 -1.70 -28.14 -5.70
CA LYS A 158 -2.86 -29.04 -5.51
C LYS A 158 -3.05 -29.56 -4.08
N THR A 159 -2.20 -29.15 -3.12
CA THR A 159 -2.43 -29.47 -1.71
C THR A 159 -3.63 -28.68 -1.16
N PRO A 160 -4.23 -29.08 -0.02
CA PRO A 160 -5.30 -28.29 0.61
C PRO A 160 -4.90 -26.83 0.89
N LEU A 161 -3.64 -26.61 1.29
CA LEU A 161 -3.06 -25.27 1.46
C LEU A 161 -2.97 -24.53 0.12
N GLY A 162 -2.53 -25.22 -0.93
CA GLY A 162 -2.41 -24.63 -2.27
C GLY A 162 -3.76 -24.26 -2.89
N GLU A 163 -4.78 -25.09 -2.67
CA GLU A 163 -6.14 -24.76 -3.05
C GLU A 163 -6.69 -23.58 -2.22
N GLN A 164 -6.32 -23.46 -0.95
CA GLN A 164 -6.73 -22.31 -0.14
C GLN A 164 -6.07 -21.02 -0.62
N VAL A 165 -4.78 -21.05 -0.94
CA VAL A 165 -4.06 -19.93 -1.56
C VAL A 165 -4.72 -19.57 -2.89
N PHE A 166 -4.98 -20.57 -3.74
CA PHE A 166 -5.68 -20.37 -5.01
C PHE A 166 -7.04 -19.72 -4.80
N ARG A 167 -7.87 -20.25 -3.88
CA ARG A 167 -9.16 -19.65 -3.55
C ARG A 167 -9.02 -18.22 -3.08
N ASN A 168 -8.04 -17.88 -2.24
CA ASN A 168 -7.84 -16.51 -1.77
C ASN A 168 -7.41 -15.57 -2.91
N LEU A 169 -6.47 -15.99 -3.76
CA LEU A 169 -6.03 -15.22 -4.93
C LEU A 169 -7.19 -14.94 -5.90
N ASN A 170 -8.12 -15.90 -6.03
CA ASN A 170 -9.26 -15.81 -6.94
C ASN A 170 -10.56 -15.38 -6.25
N ARG A 171 -10.58 -15.18 -4.91
CA ARG A 171 -11.81 -14.93 -4.14
C ARG A 171 -12.50 -13.65 -4.60
N ALA A 172 -11.71 -12.60 -4.80
CA ALA A 172 -12.25 -11.31 -5.20
C ALA A 172 -12.61 -11.24 -6.69
N GLU A 173 -11.98 -12.06 -7.54
CA GLU A 173 -12.39 -12.21 -8.95
C GLU A 173 -13.74 -12.95 -9.04
N ASN A 174 -13.94 -14.00 -8.23
CA ASN A 174 -15.15 -14.82 -8.23
C ASN A 174 -16.39 -14.14 -7.60
N THR A 175 -16.23 -13.07 -6.83
CA THR A 175 -17.36 -12.35 -6.19
C THR A 175 -17.85 -11.16 -7.02
N LEU A 176 -17.14 -10.77 -8.08
CA LEU A 176 -17.45 -9.63 -8.95
C LEU A 176 -18.28 -10.06 -10.15
N GLU A 177 -19.46 -10.57 -9.87
CA GLU A 177 -20.42 -10.96 -10.89
C GLU A 177 -20.94 -9.74 -11.67
N LYS A 178 -21.35 -9.99 -12.92
CA LYS A 178 -21.87 -8.99 -13.86
C LYS A 178 -22.95 -8.05 -13.26
N PRO A 179 -23.93 -8.52 -12.44
CA PRO A 179 -24.89 -7.61 -11.82
C PRO A 179 -24.26 -6.57 -10.89
N LYS A 180 -23.18 -6.93 -10.16
CA LYS A 180 -22.49 -5.98 -9.28
C LYS A 180 -21.69 -4.97 -10.08
N ILE A 181 -21.07 -5.38 -11.19
CA ILE A 181 -20.38 -4.49 -12.12
C ILE A 181 -21.39 -3.52 -12.75
N ALA A 182 -22.57 -3.98 -13.16
CA ALA A 182 -23.64 -3.13 -13.66
C ALA A 182 -24.01 -2.04 -12.64
N ARG A 183 -24.22 -2.41 -11.36
CA ARG A 183 -24.50 -1.47 -10.28
C ARG A 183 -23.37 -0.46 -10.05
N LEU A 184 -22.10 -0.89 -10.12
CA LEU A 184 -20.94 0.01 -10.07
C LEU A 184 -20.98 1.06 -11.19
N LEU A 185 -21.32 0.62 -12.42
CA LEU A 185 -21.32 1.49 -13.59
C LEU A 185 -22.49 2.48 -13.60
N GLU A 186 -23.64 2.12 -13.01
CA GLU A 186 -24.82 2.98 -12.88
C GLU A 186 -24.78 3.92 -11.68
N TYR A 187 -23.92 3.66 -10.69
CA TYR A 187 -23.82 4.46 -9.48
C TYR A 187 -23.31 5.87 -9.79
N GLU A 188 -24.00 6.85 -9.21
CA GLU A 188 -23.64 8.26 -9.37
C GLU A 188 -22.56 8.64 -8.35
N PHE A 189 -21.36 8.90 -8.86
CA PHE A 189 -20.29 9.54 -8.10
C PHE A 189 -20.26 11.04 -8.38
N LYS A 190 -19.44 11.77 -7.62
CA LYS A 190 -19.07 13.15 -7.94
C LYS A 190 -17.64 13.19 -8.48
N SER A 191 -17.45 13.89 -9.59
CA SER A 191 -16.13 14.21 -10.13
C SER A 191 -15.39 15.22 -9.24
N VAL A 192 -14.09 15.43 -9.50
CA VAL A 192 -13.25 16.46 -8.86
C VAL A 192 -13.91 17.85 -8.85
N ASN A 193 -14.68 18.17 -9.90
CA ASN A 193 -15.36 19.46 -10.07
C ASN A 193 -16.76 19.51 -9.42
N GLY A 194 -17.21 18.43 -8.77
CA GLY A 194 -18.52 18.32 -8.14
C GLY A 194 -19.66 17.88 -9.06
N ASN A 195 -19.39 17.72 -10.36
CA ASN A 195 -20.40 17.24 -11.31
C ASN A 195 -20.72 15.76 -11.07
N ALA A 196 -21.99 15.39 -11.22
CA ALA A 196 -22.40 13.99 -11.26
C ALA A 196 -21.68 13.24 -12.39
N PHE A 197 -21.27 12.00 -12.12
CA PHE A 197 -20.60 11.15 -13.09
C PHE A 197 -20.98 9.69 -12.86
N ARG A 198 -21.40 8.99 -13.92
CA ARG A 198 -21.59 7.54 -13.91
C ARG A 198 -20.54 6.89 -14.78
N ILE A 199 -19.89 5.84 -14.27
CA ILE A 199 -18.82 5.17 -15.02
C ILE A 199 -19.38 4.54 -16.31
N GLY A 200 -20.64 4.11 -16.32
CA GLY A 200 -21.34 3.58 -17.50
C GLY A 200 -21.58 4.59 -18.63
N GLU A 201 -21.32 5.89 -18.43
CA GLU A 201 -21.35 6.90 -19.49
C GLU A 201 -20.11 6.83 -20.40
N VAL A 202 -19.05 6.15 -19.95
CA VAL A 202 -17.83 5.94 -20.73
C VAL A 202 -18.10 4.99 -21.90
N ARG A 203 -17.74 5.42 -23.12
CA ARG A 203 -17.98 4.67 -24.37
C ARG A 203 -16.79 3.86 -24.86
N ASN A 204 -15.67 3.91 -24.15
CA ASN A 204 -14.48 3.13 -24.50
C ASN A 204 -14.77 1.63 -24.40
N PRO A 205 -14.23 0.80 -25.32
CA PRO A 205 -14.38 -0.67 -25.27
C PRO A 205 -13.99 -1.30 -23.94
N TYR A 206 -13.00 -0.72 -23.26
CA TYR A 206 -12.54 -1.14 -21.94
C TYR A 206 -12.51 0.03 -20.96
N ILE A 207 -12.80 -0.26 -19.70
CA ILE A 207 -12.68 0.69 -18.58
C ILE A 207 -11.78 0.06 -17.52
N LEU A 208 -10.69 0.74 -17.18
CA LEU A 208 -9.85 0.40 -16.04
C LEU A 208 -10.29 1.25 -14.85
N ILE A 209 -10.96 0.61 -13.90
CA ILE A 209 -11.47 1.23 -12.68
C ILE A 209 -10.43 1.03 -11.57
N ASP A 210 -9.81 2.11 -11.11
CA ASP A 210 -8.78 2.10 -10.06
C ASP A 210 -9.38 2.58 -8.74
N PHE A 211 -9.60 1.68 -7.79
CA PHE A 211 -9.99 2.01 -6.42
C PHE A 211 -8.75 2.41 -5.61
N TRP A 212 -8.76 3.64 -5.13
CA TRP A 212 -7.60 4.25 -4.48
C TRP A 212 -8.02 5.25 -3.38
N ALA A 213 -7.04 5.86 -2.70
CA ALA A 213 -7.29 6.99 -1.80
C ALA A 213 -6.04 7.85 -1.62
N SER A 214 -6.22 9.11 -1.22
CA SER A 214 -5.14 10.08 -1.02
C SER A 214 -4.16 9.69 0.08
N TRP A 215 -4.64 8.94 1.08
CA TRP A 215 -3.85 8.40 2.19
C TRP A 215 -3.20 7.04 1.87
N CYS A 216 -3.52 6.45 0.72
CA CYS A 216 -2.96 5.17 0.30
C CYS A 216 -1.63 5.38 -0.45
N GLY A 217 -0.52 5.37 0.30
CA GLY A 217 0.84 5.44 -0.26
C GLY A 217 1.10 4.43 -1.39
N PRO A 218 0.74 3.15 -1.25
CA PRO A 218 0.90 2.16 -2.31
C PRO A 218 0.11 2.49 -3.58
N CYS A 219 -1.12 3.00 -3.44
CA CYS A 219 -1.94 3.41 -4.58
C CYS A 219 -1.26 4.54 -5.37
N ILE A 220 -0.68 5.52 -4.69
CA ILE A 220 0.06 6.61 -5.34
C ILE A 220 1.26 6.06 -6.11
N MET A 221 1.97 5.06 -5.56
CA MET A 221 3.08 4.41 -6.26
C MET A 221 2.63 3.66 -7.52
N GLU A 222 1.57 2.87 -7.45
CA GLU A 222 1.03 2.17 -8.63
C GLU A 222 0.54 3.16 -9.69
N ASN A 223 -0.08 4.26 -9.27
CA ASN A 223 -0.60 5.27 -10.18
C ASN A 223 0.51 6.05 -10.89
N ARG A 224 1.70 6.20 -10.28
CA ARG A 224 2.90 6.70 -10.99
C ARG A 224 3.37 5.74 -12.08
N GLY A 225 3.37 4.43 -11.83
CA GLY A 225 3.66 3.43 -12.86
C GLY A 225 2.62 3.45 -14.00
N LEU A 226 1.35 3.66 -13.66
CA LEU A 226 0.29 3.84 -14.66
C LEU A 226 0.45 5.15 -15.44
N LEU A 227 0.86 6.26 -14.80
CA LEU A 227 1.14 7.53 -15.46
C LEU A 227 2.24 7.39 -16.53
N GLU A 228 3.33 6.68 -16.21
CA GLU A 228 4.41 6.40 -17.16
C GLU A 228 3.92 5.62 -18.38
N LEU A 229 2.95 4.72 -18.20
CA LEU A 229 2.34 3.96 -19.28
C LEU A 229 1.27 4.77 -20.04
N TYR A 230 0.56 5.68 -19.37
CA TYR A 230 -0.65 6.33 -19.87
C TYR A 230 -0.44 7.04 -21.22
N GLY A 231 0.72 7.69 -21.40
CA GLY A 231 1.05 8.37 -22.66
C GLY A 231 1.18 7.44 -23.87
N ALA A 232 1.45 6.15 -23.66
CA ALA A 232 1.53 5.14 -24.71
C ALA A 232 0.24 4.32 -24.86
N MET A 233 -0.73 4.46 -23.95
CA MET A 233 -2.00 3.73 -24.01
C MET A 233 -2.90 4.32 -25.10
N ASP A 234 -3.60 3.44 -25.83
CA ASP A 234 -4.67 3.85 -26.73
C ASP A 234 -5.91 4.27 -25.95
N THR A 235 -6.00 5.57 -25.66
CA THR A 235 -7.13 6.18 -24.93
C THR A 235 -8.45 6.16 -25.70
N SER A 236 -8.45 5.75 -26.98
CA SER A 236 -9.68 5.43 -27.73
C SER A 236 -10.21 4.03 -27.39
N VAL A 237 -9.34 3.10 -26.99
CA VAL A 237 -9.68 1.71 -26.65
C VAL A 237 -9.95 1.53 -25.15
N VAL A 238 -9.19 2.19 -24.29
CA VAL A 238 -9.31 2.06 -22.84
C VAL A 238 -9.40 3.41 -22.12
N ARG A 239 -10.32 3.51 -21.16
CA ARG A 239 -10.42 4.66 -20.26
C ARG A 239 -10.03 4.26 -18.85
N VAL A 240 -9.17 5.05 -18.21
CA VAL A 240 -8.90 4.92 -16.77
C VAL A 240 -9.91 5.78 -16.00
N ILE A 241 -10.49 5.25 -14.93
CA ILE A 241 -11.38 5.95 -14.00
C ILE A 241 -10.91 5.66 -12.57
N GLY A 242 -10.45 6.70 -11.86
CA GLY A 242 -10.09 6.58 -10.45
C GLY A 242 -11.32 6.73 -9.56
N VAL A 243 -11.63 5.73 -8.74
CA VAL A 243 -12.69 5.77 -7.72
C VAL A 243 -12.04 5.90 -6.35
N SER A 244 -12.20 7.06 -5.72
CA SER A 244 -11.56 7.33 -4.43
C SER A 244 -12.42 6.90 -3.25
N LEU A 245 -11.77 6.28 -2.26
CA LEU A 245 -12.26 5.97 -0.92
C LEU A 245 -11.79 7.00 0.11
N ASP A 246 -11.52 8.24 -0.30
CA ASP A 246 -11.36 9.35 0.62
C ASP A 246 -12.69 9.73 1.28
N VAL A 247 -12.61 10.38 2.45
CA VAL A 247 -13.74 11.08 3.09
C VAL A 247 -13.53 12.60 3.10
N ASP A 248 -12.31 13.04 2.78
CA ASP A 248 -11.88 14.44 2.75
C ASP A 248 -11.64 14.85 1.30
N ALA A 249 -12.55 15.66 0.76
CA ALA A 249 -12.44 16.18 -0.60
C ALA A 249 -11.17 17.01 -0.83
N GLY A 250 -10.72 17.77 0.17
CA GLY A 250 -9.54 18.62 0.05
C GLY A 250 -8.27 17.78 -0.16
N LYS A 251 -8.07 16.77 0.69
CA LYS A 251 -6.92 15.84 0.56
C LYS A 251 -6.93 15.08 -0.76
N TRP A 252 -8.10 14.58 -1.15
CA TRP A 252 -8.30 13.90 -2.43
C TRP A 252 -7.90 14.77 -3.62
N LYS A 253 -8.47 15.99 -3.71
CA LYS A 253 -8.18 16.93 -4.80
C LYS A 253 -6.72 17.37 -4.80
N ASN A 254 -6.13 17.59 -3.63
CA ASN A 254 -4.73 18.00 -3.51
C ASN A 254 -3.77 16.93 -4.06
N VAL A 255 -4.00 15.65 -3.78
CA VAL A 255 -3.16 14.57 -4.33
C VAL A 255 -3.32 14.44 -5.84
N ILE A 256 -4.55 14.55 -6.37
CA ILE A 256 -4.79 14.54 -7.83
C ILE A 256 -4.01 15.68 -8.50
N ALA A 257 -4.09 16.89 -7.97
CA ALA A 257 -3.40 18.06 -8.51
C ALA A 257 -1.87 17.91 -8.42
N ARG A 258 -1.36 17.40 -7.29
CA ARG A 258 0.07 17.20 -7.07
C ARG A 258 0.66 16.14 -7.99
N GLU A 259 0.01 15.00 -8.12
CA GLU A 259 0.48 13.87 -8.95
C GLU A 259 0.10 14.03 -10.43
N ARG A 260 -0.75 15.02 -10.76
CA ARG A 260 -1.19 15.37 -12.12
C ARG A 260 -1.88 14.21 -12.86
N TYR A 261 -2.80 13.52 -12.19
CA TYR A 261 -3.54 12.42 -12.82
C TYR A 261 -4.40 12.93 -14.00
N PRO A 262 -4.17 12.46 -15.24
CA PRO A 262 -4.84 12.95 -16.44
C PRO A 262 -6.22 12.32 -16.65
N TRP A 263 -6.53 11.25 -15.91
CA TRP A 263 -7.78 10.53 -16.03
C TRP A 263 -8.86 11.07 -15.10
N THR A 264 -10.12 10.76 -15.41
CA THR A 264 -11.26 11.13 -14.58
C THR A 264 -11.13 10.49 -13.20
N ASN A 265 -11.26 11.30 -12.17
CA ASN A 265 -11.32 10.85 -10.78
C ASN A 265 -12.68 11.21 -10.20
N VAL A 266 -13.29 10.24 -9.52
CA VAL A 266 -14.60 10.37 -8.89
C VAL A 266 -14.58 9.84 -7.45
N ALA A 267 -15.47 10.34 -6.62
CA ALA A 267 -15.66 9.87 -5.25
C ALA A 267 -17.11 10.08 -4.82
N ASP A 268 -17.58 9.28 -3.86
CA ASP A 268 -18.78 9.60 -3.08
C ASP A 268 -18.44 10.15 -1.68
N LEU A 269 -17.14 10.23 -1.37
CA LEU A 269 -16.56 10.73 -0.12
C LEU A 269 -17.03 9.97 1.14
N LYS A 270 -17.41 8.70 0.99
CA LYS A 270 -17.87 7.84 2.09
C LYS A 270 -16.80 6.86 2.58
N GLY A 271 -15.63 6.85 1.96
CA GLY A 271 -14.58 5.89 2.26
C GLY A 271 -15.07 4.44 2.22
N TRP A 272 -14.73 3.65 3.24
CA TRP A 272 -15.17 2.25 3.37
C TRP A 272 -16.69 2.08 3.52
N GLU A 273 -17.39 3.16 3.88
CA GLU A 273 -18.86 3.17 3.96
C GLU A 273 -19.53 3.40 2.60
N SER A 274 -18.75 3.52 1.52
CA SER A 274 -19.30 3.59 0.16
C SER A 274 -20.20 2.38 -0.13
N PRO A 275 -21.44 2.59 -0.61
CA PRO A 275 -22.31 1.51 -1.06
C PRO A 275 -21.64 0.61 -2.10
N ILE A 276 -20.80 1.20 -2.96
CA ILE A 276 -20.05 0.45 -3.97
C ILE A 276 -18.93 -0.37 -3.35
N ALA A 277 -18.14 0.19 -2.43
CA ALA A 277 -17.12 -0.57 -1.74
C ALA A 277 -17.71 -1.79 -1.01
N LYS A 278 -18.84 -1.61 -0.32
CA LYS A 278 -19.57 -2.69 0.35
C LYS A 278 -20.15 -3.72 -0.61
N LEU A 279 -20.82 -3.28 -1.68
CA LEU A 279 -21.41 -4.15 -2.70
C LEU A 279 -20.37 -5.08 -3.33
N LEU A 280 -19.21 -4.51 -3.65
CA LEU A 280 -18.09 -5.20 -4.28
C LEU A 280 -17.18 -5.91 -3.25
N GLN A 281 -17.47 -5.78 -1.95
CA GLN A 281 -16.67 -6.33 -0.85
C GLN A 281 -15.19 -5.92 -0.92
N ILE A 282 -14.95 -4.65 -1.26
CA ILE A 282 -13.60 -4.07 -1.32
C ILE A 282 -13.10 -3.87 0.10
N ASN A 283 -12.24 -4.78 0.53
CA ASN A 283 -11.63 -4.78 1.87
C ASN A 283 -10.16 -4.30 1.83
N GLY A 284 -9.72 -3.73 0.73
CA GLY A 284 -8.37 -3.20 0.58
C GLY A 284 -8.16 -2.47 -0.73
N ILE A 285 -7.21 -1.56 -0.68
CA ILE A 285 -6.71 -0.81 -1.82
C ILE A 285 -5.16 -0.80 -1.76
N PRO A 286 -4.46 -0.73 -2.91
CA PRO A 286 -4.96 -0.51 -4.26
C PRO A 286 -5.74 -1.70 -4.83
N LEU A 287 -6.75 -1.41 -5.64
CA LEU A 287 -7.51 -2.42 -6.38
C LEU A 287 -7.90 -1.90 -7.75
N LYS A 288 -7.54 -2.61 -8.81
CA LYS A 288 -7.95 -2.28 -10.19
C LYS A 288 -8.91 -3.32 -10.74
N LEU A 289 -9.97 -2.89 -11.43
CA LEU A 289 -10.85 -3.76 -12.19
C LEU A 289 -10.79 -3.35 -13.66
N LEU A 290 -10.47 -4.28 -14.55
CA LEU A 290 -10.62 -4.07 -15.99
C LEU A 290 -11.93 -4.68 -16.44
N VAL A 291 -12.83 -3.87 -16.96
CA VAL A 291 -14.14 -4.29 -17.46
C VAL A 291 -14.29 -3.99 -18.95
N ASP A 292 -15.07 -4.79 -19.66
CA ASP A 292 -15.45 -4.54 -21.05
C ASP A 292 -16.83 -3.86 -21.16
N LYS A 293 -17.19 -3.45 -22.38
CA LYS A 293 -18.50 -2.85 -22.70
C LYS A 293 -19.70 -3.76 -22.41
N ASP A 294 -19.49 -5.06 -22.32
CA ASP A 294 -20.54 -6.06 -22.05
C ASP A 294 -20.65 -6.33 -20.54
N LEU A 295 -20.04 -5.47 -19.71
CA LEU A 295 -20.05 -5.48 -18.25
C LEU A 295 -19.36 -6.72 -17.66
N ASN A 296 -18.47 -7.38 -18.42
CA ASN A 296 -17.71 -8.50 -17.92
C ASN A 296 -16.43 -8.01 -17.23
N LEU A 297 -16.03 -8.68 -16.16
CA LEU A 297 -14.69 -8.53 -15.59
C LEU A 297 -13.68 -9.22 -16.51
N VAL A 298 -12.87 -8.42 -17.19
CA VAL A 298 -11.81 -8.89 -18.09
C VAL A 298 -10.57 -9.29 -17.27
N LYS A 299 -10.26 -8.51 -16.23
CA LYS A 299 -9.16 -8.82 -15.33
C LYS A 299 -9.34 -8.19 -13.95
N TYR A 300 -9.18 -9.01 -12.92
CA TYR A 300 -8.99 -8.54 -11.54
C TYR A 300 -7.54 -8.13 -11.29
N ASN A 301 -7.35 -6.91 -10.79
CA ASN A 301 -6.09 -6.27 -10.43
C ASN A 301 -4.96 -6.41 -11.48
N PRO A 302 -5.17 -5.94 -12.73
CA PRO A 302 -4.15 -6.00 -13.78
C PRO A 302 -2.92 -5.17 -13.43
N ASP A 303 -1.73 -5.73 -13.70
CA ASP A 303 -0.44 -5.05 -13.51
C ASP A 303 -0.05 -4.20 -14.74
N VAL A 304 0.97 -3.35 -14.57
CA VAL A 304 1.48 -2.48 -15.64
C VAL A 304 1.96 -3.29 -16.87
N PRO A 305 2.72 -4.41 -16.75
CA PRO A 305 3.07 -5.25 -17.88
C PRO A 305 1.87 -5.76 -18.69
N TYR A 306 0.81 -6.24 -18.02
CA TYR A 306 -0.42 -6.69 -18.68
C TYR A 306 -1.09 -5.54 -19.42
N LEU A 307 -1.27 -4.39 -18.75
CA LEU A 307 -1.90 -3.20 -19.36
C LEU A 307 -1.09 -2.71 -20.57
N ARG A 308 0.24 -2.71 -20.46
CA ARG A 308 1.13 -2.35 -21.56
C ARG A 308 0.89 -3.27 -22.75
N LYS A 309 1.02 -4.58 -22.57
CA LYS A 309 0.82 -5.57 -23.63
C LYS A 309 -0.56 -5.45 -24.30
N LYS A 310 -1.60 -5.11 -23.53
CA LYS A 310 -2.99 -5.07 -24.02
C LYS A 310 -3.37 -3.75 -24.69
N PHE A 311 -2.80 -2.62 -24.27
CA PHE A 311 -3.34 -1.30 -24.61
C PHE A 311 -2.33 -0.32 -25.21
N THR A 312 -1.05 -0.65 -25.34
CA THR A 312 -0.14 0.18 -26.15
C THR A 312 -0.31 -0.08 -27.63
N LYS A 313 -0.21 0.99 -28.43
CA LYS A 313 -0.17 0.92 -29.89
C LYS A 313 1.11 0.30 -30.41
#